data_AF-A0A7X7GX85-F1
#
_entry.id   AF-A0A7X7GX85-F1
#
_cell.length_a   1.000
_cell.length_b   1.000
_cell.length_c   1.000
_cell.angle_alpha   90.00
_cell.angle_beta   90.00
_cell.angle_gamma   90.00
#
_symmetry.space_group_name_H-M   'P 1'
#
loop_
_entity.id
_entity.type
_entity.pdbx_description
1 polymer ?
#
loop_
_entity_poly.entity_id
_entity_poly.type
_entity_poly.pdbx_seq_one_letter_code
_entity_poly.pdbx_strand_id
1 'polypeptide(L)'
;MARSMLASLAALCGLYACGGSSEGSAGGQAGNGSQVGGTGSSGSGSDGANGNNGSSGSITNAPVIPGGGVTAGPLQPGCGPETAQECAPPGGGCNSDAFLEGKVEVKDAGSTCFFGEDSDVPSATVEHITEVSAGEEYVHLRVIFDPDFVDTTYGECSAETGWNSKRGHTLKDLYKSDHVELKLYDCDDELAMHFKLDFIEDGMPTDCGYASAGVTGGDGKMFVGDPDHVLATTSSLDRNMNGCGYCDEESSPCPGGEGYEVSPDAPEWDFRMVYELWVSAEAFGSAGFCRPGIEYVHASPAKGKSDTVLVEPDECPPPDGPPPEEDCPPNYELFLASEGEYLCAGPPTNGECPDGYELDLESEGARCIEQR
;
A
#
# COMPACT_ATOMS: atom_id res chain seq x y z
N MET A 1 -15.63 36.68 -31.28
CA MET A 1 -16.67 36.46 -32.33
C MET A 1 -17.51 35.25 -31.90
N ALA A 2 -18.72 35.04 -32.44
CA ALA A 2 -19.66 34.07 -31.90
C ALA A 2 -19.90 32.82 -32.79
N ARG A 3 -19.90 31.64 -32.14
CA ARG A 3 -20.46 30.32 -32.49
C ARG A 3 -20.01 29.38 -31.35
N SER A 4 -20.83 28.69 -30.55
CA SER A 4 -22.21 28.20 -30.68
C SER A 4 -22.42 27.14 -31.77
N MET A 5 -22.53 25.89 -31.31
CA MET A 5 -23.33 24.81 -31.88
C MET A 5 -23.98 24.03 -30.72
N LEU A 6 -25.23 23.59 -30.89
CA LEU A 6 -26.03 22.94 -29.85
C LEU A 6 -27.15 22.11 -30.52
N ALA A 7 -27.07 20.78 -30.39
CA ALA A 7 -28.11 19.78 -30.68
C ALA A 7 -27.62 18.44 -30.09
N SER A 8 -28.34 17.61 -29.32
CA SER A 8 -29.78 17.35 -29.09
C SER A 8 -30.52 16.59 -30.20
N LEU A 9 -30.67 15.26 -30.01
CA LEU A 9 -31.81 14.35 -30.32
C LEU A 9 -31.29 12.89 -30.18
N ALA A 10 -32.06 11.83 -29.89
CA ALA A 10 -33.26 11.63 -29.06
C ALA A 10 -33.50 10.10 -28.86
N ALA A 11 -34.32 9.73 -27.88
CA ALA A 11 -34.53 8.35 -27.43
C ALA A 11 -35.37 7.44 -28.35
N LEU A 12 -35.27 6.11 -28.14
CA LEU A 12 -36.37 5.12 -28.22
C LEU A 12 -35.94 3.86 -27.41
N CYS A 13 -36.54 3.58 -26.24
CA CYS A 13 -37.68 2.66 -26.03
C CYS A 13 -37.37 1.14 -26.08
N GLY A 14 -37.57 0.45 -24.95
CA GLY A 14 -37.59 -1.01 -24.85
C GLY A 14 -38.13 -1.49 -23.50
N LEU A 15 -39.46 -1.56 -23.32
CA LEU A 15 -40.07 -2.21 -22.15
C LEU A 15 -40.20 -3.71 -22.39
N TYR A 16 -39.95 -4.52 -21.35
CA TYR A 16 -40.71 -5.73 -21.08
C TYR A 16 -40.96 -5.85 -19.57
N ALA A 17 -42.02 -6.57 -19.17
CA ALA A 17 -42.50 -6.53 -17.79
C ALA A 17 -43.12 -7.87 -17.33
N CYS A 18 -43.31 -7.97 -16.01
CA CYS A 18 -44.12 -8.95 -15.27
C CYS A 18 -43.66 -10.42 -15.21
N GLY A 19 -43.20 -10.83 -14.01
CA GLY A 19 -44.15 -11.41 -13.06
C GLY A 19 -43.79 -12.77 -12.45
N GLY A 20 -44.15 -12.95 -11.16
CA GLY A 20 -44.16 -14.27 -10.49
C GLY A 20 -43.75 -14.24 -9.02
N SER A 21 -44.73 -14.13 -8.10
CA SER A 21 -44.54 -14.36 -6.66
C SER A 21 -45.23 -15.68 -6.26
N SER A 22 -44.59 -16.50 -5.40
CA SER A 22 -45.29 -17.55 -4.64
C SER A 22 -44.49 -18.03 -3.43
N GLU A 23 -45.11 -18.03 -2.25
CA GLU A 23 -44.64 -18.66 -1.00
C GLU A 23 -44.91 -20.18 -1.01
N GLY A 24 -44.28 -21.00 -0.14
CA GLY A 24 -44.61 -22.45 -0.13
C GLY A 24 -43.85 -23.46 0.75
N SER A 25 -43.66 -23.18 2.04
CA SER A 25 -43.38 -24.11 3.17
C SER A 25 -43.09 -25.64 2.99
N ALA A 26 -41.96 -26.06 3.60
CA ALA A 26 -41.81 -27.16 4.59
C ALA A 26 -41.88 -28.66 4.21
N GLY A 27 -41.05 -29.50 4.87
CA GLY A 27 -41.40 -30.94 5.07
C GLY A 27 -40.35 -32.05 5.31
N GLY A 28 -39.41 -31.94 6.26
CA GLY A 28 -38.82 -33.12 6.97
C GLY A 28 -37.88 -34.09 6.20
N GLN A 29 -37.34 -35.18 6.79
CA GLN A 29 -37.31 -35.62 8.21
C GLN A 29 -36.22 -36.69 8.49
N ALA A 30 -35.36 -36.43 9.49
CA ALA A 30 -34.58 -37.33 10.40
C ALA A 30 -33.98 -38.70 9.99
N GLY A 31 -32.73 -38.96 10.43
CA GLY A 31 -32.19 -40.32 10.71
C GLY A 31 -30.66 -40.47 10.59
N ASN A 32 -29.93 -41.28 11.39
CA ASN A 32 -29.75 -41.35 12.86
C ASN A 32 -28.67 -42.42 13.23
N GLY A 33 -27.66 -42.09 14.04
CA GLY A 33 -26.68 -43.03 14.64
C GLY A 33 -25.51 -43.46 13.74
N SER A 34 -24.39 -44.01 14.25
CA SER A 34 -23.96 -44.20 15.66
C SER A 34 -22.41 -44.36 15.76
N GLN A 35 -21.85 -44.43 16.97
CA GLN A 35 -20.40 -44.39 17.25
C GLN A 35 -19.61 -45.69 16.99
N VAL A 36 -18.31 -45.55 16.73
CA VAL A 36 -17.10 -46.29 17.22
C VAL A 36 -15.96 -46.08 16.20
N GLY A 37 -14.69 -45.80 16.52
CA GLY A 37 -14.05 -45.51 17.82
C GLY A 37 -12.65 -46.16 17.97
N GLY A 38 -11.57 -45.36 17.89
CA GLY A 38 -10.20 -45.79 18.28
C GLY A 38 -9.03 -45.16 17.50
N THR A 39 -8.21 -44.33 18.19
CA THR A 39 -6.74 -44.10 18.03
C THR A 39 -6.10 -44.29 16.64
N GLY A 40 -5.44 -43.31 15.99
CA GLY A 40 -4.48 -42.27 16.46
C GLY A 40 -3.14 -42.50 15.72
N SER A 41 -2.19 -41.58 15.53
CA SER A 41 -1.93 -40.17 15.93
C SER A 41 -0.62 -39.73 15.19
N SER A 42 -0.11 -38.49 15.08
CA SER A 42 -0.53 -37.06 15.17
C SER A 42 0.78 -36.23 15.20
N GLY A 43 0.98 -35.04 14.59
CA GLY A 43 0.15 -34.12 13.80
C GLY A 43 1.04 -33.44 12.74
N SER A 44 1.05 -32.14 12.46
CA SER A 44 0.31 -30.94 12.91
C SER A 44 0.53 -29.86 11.82
N GLY A 45 -0.22 -28.77 11.68
CA GLY A 45 -1.44 -28.33 12.35
C GLY A 45 -1.76 -26.91 11.85
N SER A 46 -2.78 -26.76 11.02
CA SER A 46 -3.16 -25.48 10.38
C SER A 46 -4.19 -24.74 11.24
N ASP A 47 -3.77 -23.72 11.96
CA ASP A 47 -4.65 -22.96 12.85
C ASP A 47 -5.38 -21.84 12.11
N GLY A 48 -6.58 -22.16 11.60
CA GLY A 48 -7.54 -21.17 11.15
C GLY A 48 -8.18 -20.47 12.35
N ALA A 49 -7.86 -19.19 12.56
CA ALA A 49 -8.43 -18.40 13.64
C ALA A 49 -9.90 -18.05 13.36
N ASN A 50 -10.78 -18.36 14.32
CA ASN A 50 -12.21 -18.05 14.24
C ASN A 50 -12.56 -17.06 15.36
N GLY A 51 -12.84 -15.81 15.01
CA GLY A 51 -12.72 -14.67 15.92
C GLY A 51 -13.86 -14.50 16.93
N ASN A 52 -13.55 -13.87 18.07
CA ASN A 52 -14.37 -12.77 18.61
C ASN A 52 -13.70 -11.99 19.76
N ASN A 53 -13.81 -10.66 19.73
CA ASN A 53 -13.68 -9.70 20.85
C ASN A 53 -12.50 -9.86 21.83
N GLY A 54 -11.39 -9.21 21.50
CA GLY A 54 -10.34 -8.82 22.45
C GLY A 54 -9.33 -7.92 21.74
N SER A 55 -9.32 -6.61 22.04
CA SER A 55 -8.43 -5.65 21.39
C SER A 55 -7.00 -5.76 21.92
N SER A 56 -6.23 -6.68 21.36
CA SER A 56 -4.77 -6.63 21.31
C SER A 56 -4.39 -6.16 19.91
N GLY A 57 -3.66 -5.04 19.79
CA GLY A 57 -3.35 -4.44 18.49
C GLY A 57 -2.68 -5.43 17.54
N SER A 58 -3.13 -5.48 16.29
CA SER A 58 -2.40 -6.18 15.22
C SER A 58 -1.06 -5.48 15.04
N ILE A 59 0.04 -6.24 15.00
CA ILE A 59 1.37 -5.65 14.77
C ILE A 59 1.62 -5.65 13.27
N THR A 60 1.66 -4.46 12.66
CA THR A 60 2.02 -4.32 11.24
C THR A 60 3.53 -4.42 11.08
N ASN A 61 4.05 -5.66 11.12
CA ASN A 61 5.47 -5.95 11.00
C ASN A 61 5.98 -5.67 9.57
N ALA A 62 6.35 -4.43 9.26
CA ALA A 62 7.11 -4.10 8.05
C ALA A 62 8.62 -4.32 8.28
N PRO A 63 9.36 -4.92 7.34
CA PRO A 63 10.82 -4.96 7.41
C PRO A 63 11.39 -3.54 7.29
N VAL A 64 12.59 -3.35 7.83
CA VAL A 64 13.31 -2.07 7.75
C VAL A 64 13.87 -1.90 6.34
N ILE A 65 13.34 -0.95 5.56
CA ILE A 65 13.76 -0.68 4.18
C ILE A 65 14.30 0.75 4.11
N PRO A 66 15.63 0.94 4.09
CA PRO A 66 16.26 2.24 4.19
C PRO A 66 16.11 3.07 2.91
N GLY A 67 16.36 4.37 3.03
CA GLY A 67 16.38 5.30 1.89
C GLY A 67 15.08 6.06 1.67
N GLY A 68 14.12 5.98 2.59
CA GLY A 68 12.85 6.71 2.51
C GLY A 68 12.91 8.24 2.66
N GLY A 69 14.11 8.84 2.71
CA GLY A 69 14.29 10.26 3.00
C GLY A 69 13.77 10.65 4.39
N VAL A 70 13.42 11.92 4.57
CA VAL A 70 12.66 12.40 5.75
C VAL A 70 11.15 12.33 5.54
N THR A 71 10.67 11.75 4.43
CA THR A 71 9.26 11.64 4.04
C THR A 71 8.66 10.27 4.32
N ALA A 72 9.48 9.27 4.65
CA ALA A 72 9.01 7.94 5.00
C ALA A 72 8.77 7.73 6.50
N GLY A 73 7.66 7.07 6.77
CA GLY A 73 7.43 6.22 7.94
C GLY A 73 6.59 5.00 7.51
N PRO A 74 5.94 4.28 8.45
CA PRO A 74 5.01 3.20 8.11
C PRO A 74 3.80 3.72 7.33
N LEU A 75 3.00 2.83 6.74
CA LEU A 75 1.63 3.18 6.33
C LEU A 75 0.83 3.64 7.57
N GLN A 76 0.01 4.69 7.45
CA GLN A 76 -0.71 5.29 8.60
C GLN A 76 -2.20 5.58 8.27
N PRO A 77 -3.10 5.48 9.25
CA PRO A 77 -4.52 5.85 9.08
C PRO A 77 -4.72 7.35 8.82
N GLY A 78 -5.83 7.70 8.16
CA GLY A 78 -6.24 9.07 7.85
C GLY A 78 -5.78 9.59 6.49
N CYS A 79 -4.95 8.82 5.79
CA CYS A 79 -4.43 9.10 4.45
C CYS A 79 -5.51 8.82 3.40
N GLY A 80 -6.30 9.83 3.04
CA GLY A 80 -7.30 9.71 1.98
C GLY A 80 -6.69 9.70 0.57
N PRO A 81 -7.44 9.28 -0.47
CA PRO A 81 -7.00 9.31 -1.87
C PRO A 81 -6.50 10.68 -2.35
N GLU A 82 -6.93 11.76 -1.70
CA GLU A 82 -6.45 13.13 -1.94
C GLU A 82 -4.97 13.36 -1.59
N THR A 83 -4.38 12.56 -0.69
CA THR A 83 -3.00 12.75 -0.20
C THR A 83 -1.94 12.09 -1.09
N ALA A 84 -2.35 11.41 -2.17
CA ALA A 84 -1.49 10.65 -3.08
C ALA A 84 -0.32 11.43 -3.70
N GLN A 85 -0.42 12.77 -3.77
CA GLN A 85 0.62 13.64 -4.31
C GLN A 85 1.26 14.55 -3.24
N GLU A 86 0.99 14.30 -1.96
CA GLU A 86 1.57 15.09 -0.87
C GLU A 86 3.02 14.70 -0.60
N CYS A 87 3.87 15.73 -0.51
CA CYS A 87 5.21 15.66 0.03
C CYS A 87 5.29 16.59 1.24
N ALA A 88 5.19 16.01 2.43
CA ALA A 88 5.44 16.70 3.70
C ALA A 88 6.32 15.81 4.59
N PRO A 89 7.35 16.37 5.23
CA PRO A 89 8.25 15.60 6.07
C PRO A 89 7.71 15.46 7.50
N PRO A 90 7.82 14.27 8.11
CA PRO A 90 7.65 12.92 7.51
C PRO A 90 6.19 12.55 7.19
N GLY A 91 6.04 11.42 6.50
CA GLY A 91 4.81 10.65 6.32
C GLY A 91 3.92 11.05 5.15
N GLY A 92 4.14 12.23 4.55
CA GLY A 92 3.10 12.91 3.81
C GLY A 92 2.19 13.71 4.77
N GLY A 93 1.50 14.72 4.25
CA GLY A 93 0.83 15.75 5.06
C GLY A 93 -0.54 15.36 5.59
N CYS A 94 -0.79 14.05 5.74
CA CYS A 94 -2.07 13.33 5.59
C CYS A 94 -3.17 13.60 6.64
N ASN A 95 -3.29 14.84 7.08
CA ASN A 95 -4.34 15.35 7.95
C ASN A 95 -5.63 15.63 7.16
N SER A 96 -6.36 14.58 6.80
CA SER A 96 -7.77 14.76 6.41
C SER A 96 -8.55 15.43 7.56
N ASP A 97 -9.51 16.30 7.25
CA ASP A 97 -10.38 16.92 8.27
C ASP A 97 -11.07 15.85 9.15
N ALA A 98 -11.31 14.66 8.58
CA ALA A 98 -11.81 13.50 9.30
C ALA A 98 -10.83 12.96 10.36
N PHE A 99 -9.54 12.85 10.05
CA PHE A 99 -8.50 12.44 11.00
C PHE A 99 -8.39 13.45 12.16
N LEU A 100 -8.30 14.75 11.84
CA LEU A 100 -8.21 15.83 12.82
C LEU A 100 -9.42 15.90 13.77
N GLU A 101 -10.62 15.57 13.27
CA GLU A 101 -11.84 15.53 14.08
C GLU A 101 -12.09 14.17 14.78
N GLY A 102 -11.16 13.21 14.68
CA GLY A 102 -11.27 11.89 15.32
C GLY A 102 -12.36 10.99 14.72
N LYS A 103 -12.53 11.04 13.39
CA LYS A 103 -13.57 10.34 12.62
C LYS A 103 -13.03 9.24 11.69
N VAL A 104 -11.77 8.85 11.88
CA VAL A 104 -11.15 7.73 11.18
C VAL A 104 -11.35 6.45 12.00
N GLU A 105 -11.81 5.38 11.35
CA GLU A 105 -11.99 4.04 11.93
C GLU A 105 -11.12 3.04 11.17
N VAL A 106 -10.03 2.57 11.79
CA VAL A 106 -9.26 1.44 11.26
C VAL A 106 -10.04 0.16 11.50
N LYS A 107 -10.09 -0.71 10.48
CA LYS A 107 -10.83 -1.97 10.49
C LYS A 107 -9.94 -3.20 10.42
N ASP A 108 -8.84 -3.09 9.68
CA ASP A 108 -7.80 -4.11 9.54
C ASP A 108 -6.51 -3.42 9.08
N ALA A 109 -5.36 -3.92 9.52
CA ALA A 109 -4.06 -3.46 9.07
C ALA A 109 -3.04 -4.61 9.10
N GLY A 110 -2.14 -4.65 8.13
CA GLY A 110 -1.21 -5.75 7.99
C GLY A 110 -0.04 -5.48 7.04
N SER A 111 0.80 -6.51 6.91
CA SER A 111 1.89 -6.59 5.96
C SER A 111 2.02 -8.00 5.39
N THR A 112 2.66 -8.14 4.23
CA THR A 112 3.02 -9.42 3.62
C THR A 112 4.32 -9.25 2.85
N CYS A 113 5.27 -10.15 3.07
CA CYS A 113 6.58 -10.11 2.42
C CYS A 113 6.66 -11.16 1.33
N PHE A 114 7.34 -10.82 0.23
CA PHE A 114 7.42 -11.63 -0.97
C PHE A 114 8.87 -11.97 -1.28
N PHE A 115 9.23 -13.24 -1.12
CA PHE A 115 10.61 -13.72 -1.14
C PHE A 115 10.94 -14.45 -2.44
N GLY A 116 12.14 -14.22 -2.98
CA GLY A 116 12.68 -15.01 -4.08
C GLY A 116 13.23 -16.37 -3.64
N GLU A 117 13.39 -17.30 -4.58
CA GLU A 117 13.99 -18.64 -4.35
C GLU A 117 15.35 -18.53 -3.63
N ASP A 118 15.51 -19.26 -2.52
CA ASP A 118 16.68 -19.25 -1.62
C ASP A 118 17.05 -17.85 -1.02
N SER A 119 16.09 -16.92 -0.86
CA SER A 119 16.31 -15.60 -0.23
C SER A 119 15.72 -15.49 1.19
N ASP A 120 16.54 -15.08 2.17
CA ASP A 120 16.09 -14.65 3.51
C ASP A 120 15.66 -13.16 3.54
N VAL A 121 15.78 -12.44 2.42
CA VAL A 121 15.41 -11.02 2.27
C VAL A 121 14.17 -10.89 1.36
N PRO A 122 13.12 -10.14 1.75
CA PRO A 122 11.97 -9.88 0.88
C PRO A 122 12.39 -9.10 -0.36
N SER A 123 12.03 -9.58 -1.55
CA SER A 123 12.22 -8.84 -2.81
C SER A 123 11.15 -7.75 -3.00
N ALA A 124 9.98 -7.91 -2.36
CA ALA A 124 9.01 -6.85 -2.15
C ALA A 124 8.27 -7.03 -0.81
N THR A 125 7.79 -5.93 -0.26
CA THR A 125 6.87 -5.86 0.88
C THR A 125 5.58 -5.20 0.41
N VAL A 126 4.43 -5.70 0.84
CA VAL A 126 3.16 -4.98 0.77
C VAL A 126 2.70 -4.68 2.19
N GLU A 127 2.40 -3.42 2.48
CA GLU A 127 1.71 -2.95 3.67
C GLU A 127 0.27 -2.56 3.28
N HIS A 128 -0.68 -2.71 4.20
CA HIS A 128 -2.06 -2.28 3.98
C HIS A 128 -2.76 -1.77 5.25
N ILE A 129 -3.71 -0.85 5.05
CA ILE A 129 -4.68 -0.41 6.04
C ILE A 129 -6.05 -0.37 5.37
N THR A 130 -7.04 -1.05 5.96
CA THR A 130 -8.46 -0.88 5.64
C THR A 130 -9.06 0.09 6.64
N GLU A 131 -9.55 1.24 6.18
CA GLU A 131 -10.13 2.26 7.05
C GLU A 131 -11.41 2.89 6.48
N VAL A 132 -12.19 3.49 7.39
CA VAL A 132 -13.27 4.41 7.07
C VAL A 132 -12.80 5.84 7.38
N SER A 133 -12.75 6.70 6.36
CA SER A 133 -12.45 8.13 6.50
C SER A 133 -13.51 8.96 5.79
N ALA A 134 -13.88 10.11 6.36
CA ALA A 134 -14.98 10.99 5.92
C ALA A 134 -16.38 10.33 5.72
N GLY A 135 -16.52 9.02 5.94
CA GLY A 135 -17.72 8.22 5.67
C GLY A 135 -17.62 7.32 4.43
N GLU A 136 -16.46 7.28 3.77
CA GLU A 136 -16.11 6.35 2.70
C GLU A 136 -15.10 5.30 3.23
N GLU A 137 -15.10 4.10 2.65
CA GLU A 137 -14.30 2.96 3.14
C GLU A 137 -13.37 2.46 2.04
N TYR A 138 -12.07 2.40 2.33
CA TYR A 138 -11.05 2.02 1.36
C TYR A 138 -9.93 1.22 2.01
N VAL A 139 -9.22 0.46 1.17
CA VAL A 139 -7.93 -0.15 1.48
C VAL A 139 -6.85 0.74 0.88
N HIS A 140 -6.03 1.35 1.73
CA HIS A 140 -4.76 1.95 1.35
C HIS A 140 -3.72 0.82 1.31
N LEU A 141 -3.00 0.68 0.21
CA LEU A 141 -1.90 -0.28 0.07
C LEU A 141 -0.63 0.43 -0.37
N ARG A 142 0.51 -0.02 0.15
CA ARG A 142 1.85 0.44 -0.23
C ARG A 142 2.74 -0.76 -0.52
N VAL A 143 3.33 -0.79 -1.71
CA VAL A 143 4.30 -1.81 -2.14
C VAL A 143 5.67 -1.19 -2.19
N ILE A 144 6.65 -1.80 -1.54
CA ILE A 144 8.05 -1.36 -1.52
C ILE A 144 8.91 -2.51 -2.08
N PHE A 145 9.68 -2.25 -3.13
CA PHE A 145 10.66 -3.22 -3.64
C PHE A 145 11.99 -3.13 -2.88
N ASP A 146 12.74 -4.23 -2.86
CA ASP A 146 14.10 -4.27 -2.30
C ASP A 146 15.03 -3.24 -2.97
N PRO A 147 15.66 -2.30 -2.22
CA PRO A 147 16.58 -1.33 -2.79
C PRO A 147 17.87 -1.95 -3.35
N ASP A 148 18.25 -3.18 -2.97
CA ASP A 148 19.33 -3.94 -3.62
C ASP A 148 18.90 -4.59 -4.95
N PHE A 149 17.59 -4.69 -5.23
CA PHE A 149 17.04 -5.05 -6.53
C PHE A 149 16.91 -3.82 -7.46
N VAL A 150 16.29 -2.72 -6.99
CA VAL A 150 16.09 -1.48 -7.75
C VAL A 150 15.87 -0.27 -6.83
N ASP A 151 16.30 0.92 -7.25
CA ASP A 151 16.07 2.19 -6.54
C ASP A 151 15.65 3.31 -7.52
N THR A 152 15.34 4.50 -7.01
CA THR A 152 15.06 5.71 -7.81
C THR A 152 16.32 6.53 -8.13
N THR A 153 17.52 6.01 -7.86
CA THR A 153 18.79 6.75 -8.00
C THR A 153 19.29 6.69 -9.44
N TYR A 154 19.35 7.82 -10.14
CA TYR A 154 19.82 7.91 -11.53
C TYR A 154 20.84 9.04 -11.74
N GLY A 155 21.59 8.96 -12.84
CA GLY A 155 22.64 9.92 -13.15
C GLY A 155 23.91 9.73 -12.30
N GLU A 156 24.49 10.83 -11.82
CA GLU A 156 25.84 10.88 -11.24
C GLU A 156 26.08 9.85 -10.12
N CYS A 157 25.22 9.82 -9.10
CA CYS A 157 25.40 8.98 -7.91
C CYS A 157 24.83 7.55 -8.03
N SER A 158 24.27 7.16 -9.18
CA SER A 158 23.75 5.79 -9.39
C SER A 158 24.81 4.70 -9.16
N ALA A 159 26.08 4.98 -9.46
CA ALA A 159 27.18 4.04 -9.21
C ALA A 159 27.47 3.79 -7.71
N GLU A 160 26.98 4.66 -6.82
CA GLU A 160 27.21 4.59 -5.38
C GLU A 160 26.16 3.71 -4.68
N THR A 161 24.93 3.68 -5.20
CA THR A 161 23.84 2.78 -4.76
C THR A 161 23.87 1.40 -5.44
N GLY A 162 25.00 1.02 -6.03
CA GLY A 162 25.25 -0.31 -6.57
C GLY A 162 25.03 -0.50 -8.08
N TRP A 163 24.57 0.51 -8.82
CA TRP A 163 24.40 0.37 -10.27
C TRP A 163 25.73 0.21 -11.03
N ASN A 164 25.65 -0.39 -12.22
CA ASN A 164 26.83 -0.65 -13.03
C ASN A 164 27.48 0.66 -13.52
N SER A 165 28.63 1.03 -12.95
CA SER A 165 29.39 2.26 -13.24
C SER A 165 29.89 2.45 -14.69
N LYS A 166 29.54 1.56 -15.63
CA LYS A 166 29.74 1.75 -17.09
C LYS A 166 28.44 1.98 -17.86
N ARG A 167 27.29 1.64 -17.26
CA ARG A 167 25.94 1.90 -17.77
C ARG A 167 25.36 3.18 -17.13
N GLY A 168 25.64 3.37 -15.83
CA GLY A 168 24.84 4.23 -14.96
C GLY A 168 23.45 3.62 -14.71
N HIS A 169 22.59 4.39 -14.08
CA HIS A 169 21.13 4.30 -14.15
C HIS A 169 20.60 5.64 -14.68
N THR A 170 19.47 5.65 -15.37
CA THR A 170 18.91 6.86 -16.00
C THR A 170 17.41 6.95 -15.72
N LEU A 171 16.85 8.16 -15.65
CA LEU A 171 15.40 8.37 -15.51
C LEU A 171 14.59 7.60 -16.60
N LYS A 172 15.19 7.43 -17.78
CA LYS A 172 14.63 6.68 -18.92
C LYS A 172 14.61 5.16 -18.74
N ASP A 173 15.30 4.62 -17.75
CA ASP A 173 15.14 3.22 -17.36
C ASP A 173 13.85 3.07 -16.54
N LEU A 174 13.62 3.97 -15.57
CA LEU A 174 12.46 3.96 -14.67
C LEU A 174 11.11 4.15 -15.37
N TYR A 175 10.97 5.10 -16.30
CA TYR A 175 9.65 5.47 -16.85
C TYR A 175 9.03 4.51 -17.88
N LYS A 176 9.53 3.28 -17.98
CA LYS A 176 9.67 2.66 -19.32
C LYS A 176 9.34 1.18 -19.46
N SER A 177 9.13 0.54 -18.32
CA SER A 177 8.94 -0.91 -18.16
C SER A 177 8.58 -1.29 -16.73
N ASP A 178 8.82 -0.40 -15.76
CA ASP A 178 8.83 -0.73 -14.34
C ASP A 178 7.41 -0.57 -13.76
N HIS A 179 6.92 -1.65 -13.17
CA HIS A 179 5.55 -1.78 -12.69
C HIS A 179 5.50 -2.86 -11.60
N VAL A 180 4.51 -2.77 -10.72
CA VAL A 180 4.08 -3.92 -9.90
C VAL A 180 2.86 -4.58 -10.54
N GLU A 181 2.82 -5.91 -10.57
CA GLU A 181 1.59 -6.67 -10.88
C GLU A 181 0.99 -7.22 -9.58
N LEU A 182 -0.15 -6.68 -9.17
CA LEU A 182 -0.84 -6.98 -7.92
C LEU A 182 -2.10 -7.83 -8.15
N LYS A 183 -2.33 -8.76 -7.22
CA LYS A 183 -3.58 -9.52 -7.05
C LYS A 183 -4.12 -9.26 -5.65
N LEU A 184 -5.36 -8.82 -5.53
CA LEU A 184 -6.01 -8.52 -4.26
C LEU A 184 -7.16 -9.53 -4.06
N TYR A 185 -7.16 -10.21 -2.91
CA TYR A 185 -8.10 -11.26 -2.57
C TYR A 185 -9.01 -10.83 -1.40
N ASP A 186 -10.25 -11.28 -1.42
CA ASP A 186 -11.21 -11.09 -0.33
C ASP A 186 -11.14 -12.20 0.73
N CYS A 187 -11.90 -12.04 1.82
CA CYS A 187 -11.93 -13.02 2.92
C CYS A 187 -12.58 -14.38 2.58
N ASP A 188 -13.21 -14.54 1.41
CA ASP A 188 -13.68 -15.84 0.91
C ASP A 188 -12.63 -16.51 -0.02
N ASP A 189 -11.43 -15.92 -0.14
CA ASP A 189 -10.31 -16.30 -1.03
C ASP A 189 -10.61 -16.14 -2.53
N GLU A 190 -11.63 -15.34 -2.91
CA GLU A 190 -11.90 -14.99 -4.31
C GLU A 190 -10.99 -13.84 -4.79
N LEU A 191 -10.60 -13.89 -6.07
CA LEU A 191 -9.75 -12.88 -6.70
C LEU A 191 -10.59 -11.65 -7.09
N ALA A 192 -10.69 -10.69 -6.17
CA ALA A 192 -11.44 -9.45 -6.35
C ALA A 192 -10.82 -8.53 -7.43
N MET A 193 -9.49 -8.34 -7.39
CA MET A 193 -8.78 -7.49 -8.36
C MET A 193 -7.45 -8.08 -8.80
N HIS A 194 -7.07 -7.84 -10.06
CA HIS A 194 -5.76 -8.17 -10.61
C HIS A 194 -5.37 -7.12 -11.64
N PHE A 195 -4.24 -6.45 -11.45
CA PHE A 195 -3.82 -5.34 -12.31
C PHE A 195 -2.31 -5.11 -12.25
N LYS A 196 -1.79 -4.36 -13.23
CA LYS A 196 -0.52 -3.65 -13.15
C LYS A 196 -0.74 -2.21 -12.72
N LEU A 197 0.15 -1.72 -11.87
CA LEU A 197 0.28 -0.30 -11.53
C LEU A 197 1.62 0.21 -12.10
N ASP A 198 1.51 1.22 -12.95
CA ASP A 198 2.60 1.96 -13.59
C ASP A 198 3.46 2.72 -12.56
N PHE A 199 4.78 2.65 -12.67
CA PHE A 199 5.66 3.43 -11.79
C PHE A 199 5.61 4.93 -12.13
N ILE A 200 5.92 5.28 -13.39
CA ILE A 200 5.93 6.66 -13.90
C ILE A 200 6.01 6.66 -15.44
N GLU A 201 5.40 7.63 -16.13
CA GLU A 201 5.35 7.75 -17.61
C GLU A 201 5.81 9.14 -18.10
N ASP A 202 6.31 9.23 -19.34
CA ASP A 202 6.83 10.44 -20.03
C ASP A 202 5.72 11.24 -20.73
N GLY A 203 5.81 12.57 -20.69
CA GLY A 203 4.85 13.48 -21.35
C GLY A 203 3.53 13.67 -20.60
N MET A 204 3.51 13.39 -19.30
CA MET A 204 2.37 13.59 -18.41
C MET A 204 2.10 15.09 -18.18
N PRO A 205 0.86 15.51 -17.89
CA PRO A 205 0.45 16.91 -17.84
C PRO A 205 0.80 17.62 -16.50
N THR A 206 2.00 17.36 -15.97
CA THR A 206 2.54 17.92 -14.71
C THR A 206 3.64 18.94 -14.97
N ASP A 207 4.09 19.66 -13.94
CA ASP A 207 5.16 20.66 -14.07
C ASP A 207 6.54 20.01 -14.34
N CYS A 208 6.80 18.79 -13.85
CA CYS A 208 8.00 18.02 -14.21
C CYS A 208 7.87 17.27 -15.55
N GLY A 209 6.66 17.09 -16.08
CA GLY A 209 6.40 16.33 -17.32
C GLY A 209 6.30 14.81 -17.17
N TYR A 210 6.46 14.29 -15.94
CA TYR A 210 6.35 12.87 -15.58
C TYR A 210 5.32 12.69 -14.46
N ALA A 211 4.64 11.54 -14.39
CA ALA A 211 3.74 11.13 -13.28
C ALA A 211 3.37 9.64 -13.40
N SER A 212 2.84 8.99 -12.35
CA SER A 212 2.30 7.63 -12.46
C SER A 212 1.07 7.62 -13.38
N ALA A 213 1.03 6.70 -14.34
CA ALA A 213 -0.13 6.50 -15.21
C ALA A 213 -1.17 5.50 -14.63
N GLY A 214 -1.01 5.12 -13.36
CA GLY A 214 -1.97 4.33 -12.59
C GLY A 214 -2.18 2.91 -13.13
N VAL A 215 -3.43 2.46 -13.17
CA VAL A 215 -3.81 1.12 -13.65
C VAL A 215 -4.39 1.09 -15.08
N THR A 216 -4.24 2.18 -15.85
CA THR A 216 -4.83 2.31 -17.20
C THR A 216 -3.97 3.00 -18.26
N GLY A 217 -2.87 3.67 -17.90
CA GLY A 217 -1.85 4.18 -18.82
C GLY A 217 -0.46 3.62 -18.50
N GLY A 218 0.54 3.97 -19.31
CA GLY A 218 1.90 3.43 -19.18
C GLY A 218 1.92 1.90 -19.30
N ASP A 219 2.62 1.21 -18.40
CA ASP A 219 2.54 -0.25 -18.22
C ASP A 219 1.35 -0.68 -17.32
N GLY A 220 0.64 0.28 -16.74
CA GLY A 220 -0.55 0.12 -15.92
C GLY A 220 -1.73 -0.52 -16.66
N LYS A 221 -2.36 -1.53 -16.05
CA LYS A 221 -3.36 -2.36 -16.73
C LYS A 221 -4.24 -3.20 -15.81
N MET A 222 -5.55 -2.99 -15.86
CA MET A 222 -6.54 -3.93 -15.30
C MET A 222 -6.61 -5.28 -16.04
N PHE A 223 -6.74 -6.37 -15.28
CA PHE A 223 -7.08 -7.72 -15.75
C PHE A 223 -8.38 -8.25 -15.11
N VAL A 224 -8.58 -8.02 -13.81
CA VAL A 224 -9.75 -8.40 -13.01
C VAL A 224 -10.11 -7.24 -12.06
N GLY A 225 -11.40 -7.08 -11.75
CA GLY A 225 -11.93 -5.94 -10.99
C GLY A 225 -12.43 -4.80 -11.88
N ASP A 226 -13.05 -3.79 -11.26
CA ASP A 226 -13.47 -2.55 -11.93
C ASP A 226 -12.38 -1.48 -11.74
N PRO A 227 -11.88 -0.81 -12.80
CA PRO A 227 -10.95 0.32 -12.64
C PRO A 227 -11.53 1.46 -11.82
N ASP A 228 -12.86 1.68 -11.83
CA ASP A 228 -13.49 2.78 -11.07
C ASP A 228 -13.43 2.57 -9.55
N HIS A 229 -13.00 1.38 -9.08
CA HIS A 229 -12.69 1.12 -7.67
C HIS A 229 -11.28 1.55 -7.24
N VAL A 230 -10.36 1.86 -8.17
CA VAL A 230 -9.03 2.40 -7.84
C VAL A 230 -9.14 3.92 -7.73
N LEU A 231 -9.25 4.40 -6.49
CA LEU A 231 -9.60 5.78 -6.15
C LEU A 231 -8.45 6.76 -6.41
N ALA A 232 -7.22 6.34 -6.10
CA ALA A 232 -5.99 7.06 -6.40
C ALA A 232 -4.80 6.10 -6.52
N THR A 233 -3.74 6.56 -7.17
CA THR A 233 -2.46 5.87 -7.35
C THR A 233 -1.32 6.88 -7.35
N THR A 234 -0.14 6.50 -6.85
CA THR A 234 1.09 7.28 -6.89
C THR A 234 2.31 6.34 -6.83
N SER A 235 3.50 6.90 -6.95
CA SER A 235 4.77 6.20 -6.73
C SER A 235 5.77 7.11 -5.99
N SER A 236 6.85 6.53 -5.47
CA SER A 236 7.92 7.34 -4.83
C SER A 236 8.49 8.38 -5.79
N LEU A 237 8.71 8.05 -7.06
CA LEU A 237 9.26 9.02 -8.01
C LEU A 237 8.21 10.06 -8.45
N ASP A 238 6.93 9.69 -8.54
CA ASP A 238 5.83 10.63 -8.79
C ASP A 238 5.73 11.66 -7.63
N ARG A 239 5.75 11.19 -6.38
CA ARG A 239 5.78 12.03 -5.17
C ARG A 239 7.05 12.89 -5.08
N ASN A 240 8.23 12.35 -5.36
CA ASN A 240 9.50 13.10 -5.41
C ASN A 240 9.46 14.23 -6.45
N MET A 241 8.93 13.96 -7.65
CA MET A 241 8.85 14.94 -8.73
C MET A 241 7.73 15.96 -8.50
N ASN A 242 6.48 15.52 -8.41
CA ASN A 242 5.31 16.39 -8.45
C ASN A 242 4.86 16.89 -7.07
N GLY A 243 5.09 16.10 -6.02
CA GLY A 243 4.86 16.51 -4.63
C GLY A 243 5.99 17.40 -4.11
N CYS A 244 7.24 16.94 -4.18
CA CYS A 244 8.39 17.67 -3.62
C CYS A 244 9.03 18.68 -4.59
N GLY A 245 8.79 18.57 -5.90
CA GLY A 245 9.30 19.49 -6.93
C GLY A 245 10.67 19.13 -7.52
N TYR A 246 11.19 17.92 -7.31
CA TYR A 246 12.53 17.52 -7.73
C TYR A 246 12.62 17.09 -9.22
N CYS A 247 12.31 18.00 -10.14
CA CYS A 247 12.23 17.73 -11.59
C CYS A 247 13.59 17.60 -12.35
N ASP A 248 14.68 17.13 -11.75
CA ASP A 248 15.95 17.01 -12.50
C ASP A 248 16.00 15.74 -13.37
N GLU A 249 16.03 15.91 -14.70
CA GLU A 249 16.04 14.80 -15.66
C GLU A 249 17.42 14.15 -15.87
N GLU A 250 18.52 14.83 -15.52
CA GLU A 250 19.89 14.35 -15.75
C GLU A 250 20.46 13.57 -14.56
N SER A 251 20.06 13.88 -13.32
CA SER A 251 20.45 13.12 -12.12
C SER A 251 19.44 13.25 -10.97
N SER A 252 19.21 12.17 -10.24
CA SER A 252 18.55 12.24 -8.93
C SER A 252 19.47 12.94 -7.92
N PRO A 253 18.96 13.39 -6.77
CA PRO A 253 19.78 13.66 -5.61
C PRO A 253 20.69 12.48 -5.26
N CYS A 254 21.80 12.77 -4.60
CA CYS A 254 22.70 11.76 -4.03
C CYS A 254 22.32 11.48 -2.57
N PRO A 255 22.37 10.23 -2.09
CA PRO A 255 22.31 9.93 -0.66
C PRO A 255 23.39 10.68 0.15
N GLY A 256 23.17 10.86 1.45
CA GLY A 256 24.14 11.48 2.36
C GLY A 256 25.38 10.61 2.63
N GLY A 257 25.28 9.29 2.40
CA GLY A 257 26.28 8.30 2.78
C GLY A 257 25.91 6.86 2.34
N GLU A 258 26.63 5.88 2.89
CA GLU A 258 26.37 4.45 2.63
C GLU A 258 24.99 4.03 3.18
N GLY A 259 24.30 3.08 2.52
CA GLY A 259 23.02 2.58 3.01
C GLY A 259 21.82 3.53 2.87
N TYR A 260 21.87 4.47 1.92
CA TYR A 260 20.82 5.45 1.64
C TYR A 260 20.53 6.42 2.81
N GLU A 261 21.57 6.90 3.50
CA GLU A 261 21.41 8.04 4.42
C GLU A 261 20.72 9.22 3.71
N VAL A 262 19.86 9.94 4.45
CA VAL A 262 19.07 11.09 3.96
C VAL A 262 19.92 12.08 3.15
N SER A 263 19.45 12.48 1.97
CA SER A 263 20.16 13.44 1.13
C SER A 263 20.21 14.83 1.79
N PRO A 264 21.38 15.49 1.89
CA PRO A 264 21.49 16.81 2.49
C PRO A 264 20.92 17.94 1.60
N ASP A 265 20.81 17.71 0.30
CA ASP A 265 20.32 18.68 -0.69
C ASP A 265 18.86 18.43 -1.10
N ALA A 266 18.33 17.23 -0.85
CA ALA A 266 16.93 16.86 -1.07
C ALA A 266 16.43 15.89 0.02
N PRO A 267 16.26 16.36 1.28
CA PRO A 267 15.90 15.48 2.40
C PRO A 267 14.65 14.64 2.15
N GLU A 268 13.66 15.23 1.48
CA GLU A 268 12.34 14.63 1.21
C GLU A 268 12.32 13.58 0.07
N TRP A 269 13.46 13.26 -0.55
CA TRP A 269 13.53 12.27 -1.63
C TRP A 269 13.50 10.82 -1.11
N ASP A 270 12.50 10.03 -1.54
CA ASP A 270 12.46 8.58 -1.33
C ASP A 270 13.26 7.85 -2.42
N PHE A 271 14.35 7.20 -2.01
CA PHE A 271 15.22 6.39 -2.87
C PHE A 271 14.62 5.02 -3.22
N ARG A 272 13.64 4.53 -2.45
CA ARG A 272 13.04 3.20 -2.63
C ARG A 272 12.09 3.21 -3.82
N MET A 273 11.94 2.10 -4.52
CA MET A 273 10.87 1.97 -5.52
C MET A 273 9.56 1.60 -4.80
N VAL A 274 8.70 2.61 -4.62
CA VAL A 274 7.42 2.49 -3.91
C VAL A 274 6.27 2.69 -4.89
N TYR A 275 5.23 1.86 -4.79
CA TYR A 275 3.95 1.99 -5.46
C TYR A 275 2.87 2.11 -4.39
N GLU A 276 1.93 3.04 -4.51
CA GLU A 276 0.97 3.31 -3.45
C GLU A 276 -0.41 3.63 -4.04
N LEU A 277 -1.46 3.07 -3.47
CA LEU A 277 -2.81 3.09 -4.07
C LEU A 277 -3.93 2.99 -3.04
N TRP A 278 -5.10 3.51 -3.43
CA TRP A 278 -6.32 3.48 -2.65
C TRP A 278 -7.41 2.74 -3.42
N VAL A 279 -8.01 1.73 -2.79
CA VAL A 279 -9.01 0.85 -3.40
C VAL A 279 -10.31 0.90 -2.60
N SER A 280 -11.42 1.24 -3.26
CA SER A 280 -12.75 1.19 -2.64
C SER A 280 -13.05 -0.19 -2.05
N ALA A 281 -13.53 -0.24 -0.81
CA ALA A 281 -13.91 -1.50 -0.18
C ALA A 281 -15.05 -2.23 -0.90
N GLU A 282 -15.83 -1.53 -1.74
CA GLU A 282 -16.84 -2.14 -2.62
C GLU A 282 -16.25 -3.18 -3.59
N ALA A 283 -14.93 -3.12 -3.88
CA ALA A 283 -14.22 -4.12 -4.66
C ALA A 283 -14.23 -5.53 -4.03
N PHE A 284 -14.32 -5.62 -2.69
CA PHE A 284 -14.26 -6.86 -1.91
C PHE A 284 -15.63 -7.27 -1.35
N GLY A 285 -16.69 -6.60 -1.81
CA GLY A 285 -18.08 -6.90 -1.44
C GLY A 285 -18.33 -6.92 0.07
N SER A 286 -19.04 -7.95 0.54
CA SER A 286 -19.31 -8.16 1.98
C SER A 286 -18.29 -9.06 2.68
N ALA A 287 -17.30 -9.59 1.96
CA ALA A 287 -16.21 -10.39 2.52
C ALA A 287 -15.11 -9.45 3.07
N GLY A 288 -14.87 -8.32 2.41
CA GLY A 288 -13.79 -7.40 2.76
C GLY A 288 -12.44 -7.89 2.24
N PHE A 289 -11.46 -7.00 2.17
CA PHE A 289 -10.10 -7.35 1.77
C PHE A 289 -9.45 -8.29 2.80
N CYS A 290 -8.63 -9.23 2.33
CA CYS A 290 -7.95 -10.19 3.19
C CYS A 290 -6.43 -10.21 2.98
N ARG A 291 -5.98 -10.22 1.72
CA ARG A 291 -4.54 -10.37 1.43
C ARG A 291 -4.14 -9.84 0.05
N PRO A 292 -2.93 -9.27 -0.08
CA PRO A 292 -2.31 -9.01 -1.37
C PRO A 292 -1.72 -10.30 -1.97
N GLY A 293 -1.12 -10.17 -3.15
CA GLY A 293 -0.45 -11.25 -3.87
C GLY A 293 0.37 -10.69 -5.03
N ILE A 294 1.65 -11.04 -5.05
CA ILE A 294 2.60 -10.75 -6.12
C ILE A 294 3.16 -12.10 -6.59
N GLU A 295 3.21 -12.35 -7.90
CA GLU A 295 3.82 -13.56 -8.47
C GLU A 295 5.25 -13.31 -8.98
N TYR A 296 5.58 -12.05 -9.28
CA TYR A 296 6.92 -11.63 -9.67
C TYR A 296 7.17 -10.14 -9.33
N VAL A 297 8.42 -9.81 -9.03
CA VAL A 297 8.93 -8.43 -8.93
C VAL A 297 9.69 -8.12 -10.23
N HIS A 298 9.56 -6.91 -10.77
CA HIS A 298 10.18 -6.52 -12.05
C HIS A 298 10.67 -5.07 -12.07
N ALA A 299 11.89 -4.89 -12.55
CA ALA A 299 12.46 -3.61 -12.97
C ALA A 299 13.43 -3.88 -14.13
N SER A 300 13.38 -3.08 -15.19
CA SER A 300 14.08 -3.33 -16.46
C SER A 300 14.92 -2.11 -16.85
N PRO A 301 16.19 -2.02 -16.40
CA PRO A 301 17.00 -3.10 -15.83
C PRO A 301 17.01 -3.11 -14.29
N ALA A 302 17.21 -4.29 -13.70
CA ALA A 302 17.51 -4.39 -12.27
C ALA A 302 19.02 -4.20 -11.98
N LYS A 303 19.38 -4.01 -10.70
CA LYS A 303 20.77 -4.04 -10.23
C LYS A 303 21.37 -5.46 -10.29
N GLY A 304 20.51 -6.47 -10.22
CA GLY A 304 20.86 -7.89 -10.20
C GLY A 304 21.29 -8.48 -11.55
N LYS A 305 21.07 -9.79 -11.71
CA LYS A 305 21.37 -10.54 -12.96
C LYS A 305 20.13 -10.80 -13.83
N SER A 306 18.95 -10.48 -13.30
CA SER A 306 17.65 -10.73 -13.89
C SER A 306 16.78 -9.52 -13.60
N ASP A 307 16.10 -9.03 -14.62
CA ASP A 307 15.14 -7.93 -14.53
C ASP A 307 13.83 -8.38 -13.87
N THR A 308 13.66 -9.69 -13.62
CA THR A 308 12.49 -10.28 -12.97
C THR A 308 12.92 -11.30 -11.91
N VAL A 309 12.26 -11.28 -10.75
CA VAL A 309 12.37 -12.29 -9.69
C VAL A 309 10.98 -12.90 -9.48
N LEU A 310 10.86 -14.23 -9.51
CA LEU A 310 9.63 -14.93 -9.08
C LEU A 310 9.61 -14.96 -7.56
N VAL A 311 8.44 -14.72 -6.95
CA VAL A 311 8.31 -14.60 -5.49
C VAL A 311 7.14 -15.42 -4.95
N GLU A 312 7.29 -15.88 -3.70
CA GLU A 312 6.22 -16.49 -2.90
C GLU A 312 5.98 -15.66 -1.62
N PRO A 313 4.72 -15.55 -1.13
CA PRO A 313 4.41 -14.82 0.09
C PRO A 313 4.80 -15.61 1.35
N ASP A 314 5.36 -14.92 2.34
CA ASP A 314 5.57 -15.42 3.71
C ASP A 314 5.41 -14.29 4.75
N GLU A 315 5.45 -14.64 6.03
CA GLU A 315 5.48 -13.66 7.13
C GLU A 315 6.70 -12.73 6.99
N CYS A 316 6.49 -11.42 7.19
CA CYS A 316 7.61 -10.47 7.21
C CYS A 316 8.54 -10.73 8.39
N PRO A 317 9.87 -10.61 8.20
CA PRO A 317 10.81 -10.88 9.28
C PRO A 317 10.63 -9.83 10.39
N PRO A 318 10.62 -10.23 11.67
CA PRO A 318 10.61 -9.27 12.77
C PRO A 318 11.90 -8.42 12.73
N PRO A 319 11.86 -7.17 13.25
CA PRO A 319 13.03 -6.31 13.31
C PRO A 319 14.04 -6.85 14.32
N ASP A 320 15.22 -6.19 14.40
CA ASP A 320 16.32 -6.56 15.30
C ASP A 320 16.03 -6.22 16.78
N GLY A 321 14.98 -6.83 17.34
CA GLY A 321 14.58 -6.71 18.73
C GLY A 321 13.23 -7.37 19.01
N PRO A 322 12.93 -7.77 20.26
CA PRO A 322 11.56 -8.09 20.63
C PRO A 322 10.69 -6.82 20.54
N PRO A 323 9.39 -6.94 20.21
CA PRO A 323 8.45 -5.84 20.40
C PRO A 323 8.41 -5.42 21.88
N PRO A 324 8.07 -4.15 22.18
CA PRO A 324 7.85 -3.70 23.56
C PRO A 324 6.75 -4.53 24.24
N GLU A 325 6.85 -4.75 25.55
CA GLU A 325 5.84 -5.48 26.35
C GLU A 325 4.57 -4.65 26.65
N GLU A 326 4.36 -3.51 25.96
CA GLU A 326 3.26 -2.58 26.24
C GLU A 326 2.11 -2.72 25.22
N ASP A 327 0.90 -2.99 25.72
CA ASP A 327 -0.34 -2.96 24.93
C ASP A 327 -0.67 -1.51 24.54
N CYS A 328 -0.85 -1.23 23.24
CA CYS A 328 -1.28 0.10 22.79
C CYS A 328 -2.66 0.51 23.37
N PRO A 329 -2.93 1.83 23.48
CA PRO A 329 -4.23 2.32 23.94
C PRO A 329 -5.42 1.78 23.10
N PRO A 330 -6.65 1.72 23.66
CA PRO A 330 -7.83 1.32 22.88
C PRO A 330 -8.02 2.21 21.64
N ASN A 331 -8.21 1.58 20.47
CA ASN A 331 -8.26 2.19 19.14
C ASN A 331 -6.89 2.70 18.60
N TYR A 332 -5.78 2.22 19.16
CA TYR A 332 -4.41 2.45 18.66
C TYR A 332 -3.81 1.09 18.27
N GLU A 333 -3.03 1.07 17.19
CA GLU A 333 -2.35 -0.13 16.71
C GLU A 333 -0.84 0.02 16.82
N LEU A 334 -0.13 -1.12 16.91
CA LEU A 334 1.32 -1.13 17.03
C LEU A 334 1.95 -1.22 15.63
N PHE A 335 2.34 -0.08 15.10
CA PHE A 335 3.03 0.00 13.83
C PHE A 335 4.52 -0.29 14.02
N LEU A 336 5.11 -1.04 13.09
CA LEU A 336 6.55 -1.05 12.90
C LEU A 336 6.89 -0.16 11.71
N ALA A 337 7.61 0.93 11.97
CA ALA A 337 8.08 1.84 10.94
C ALA A 337 9.01 1.14 9.94
N SER A 338 9.00 1.58 8.67
CA SER A 338 10.00 1.17 7.67
C SER A 338 11.44 1.54 8.06
N GLU A 339 11.61 2.37 9.10
CA GLU A 339 12.89 2.78 9.69
C GLU A 339 13.25 2.00 10.98
N GLY A 340 12.44 1.00 11.37
CA GLY A 340 12.75 0.05 12.45
C GLY A 340 12.31 0.42 13.86
N GLU A 341 11.37 1.35 14.01
CA GLU A 341 10.82 1.75 15.31
C GLU A 341 9.38 1.24 15.51
N TYR A 342 9.08 0.69 16.70
CA TYR A 342 7.73 0.35 17.12
C TYR A 342 7.00 1.59 17.64
N LEU A 343 5.83 1.91 17.08
CA LEU A 343 5.03 3.09 17.41
C LEU A 343 3.56 2.70 17.65
N CYS A 344 3.03 2.97 18.83
CA CYS A 344 1.57 2.95 19.04
C CYS A 344 0.97 4.21 18.42
N ALA A 345 0.22 4.06 17.32
CA ALA A 345 -0.43 5.18 16.63
C ALA A 345 -1.95 4.97 16.52
N GLY A 346 -2.69 6.09 16.55
CA GLY A 346 -4.15 6.11 16.51
C GLY A 346 -4.67 7.56 16.50
N PRO A 347 -5.95 7.76 16.15
CA PRO A 347 -6.51 9.10 15.96
C PRO A 347 -6.69 9.86 17.29
N PRO A 348 -6.54 11.21 17.29
CA PRO A 348 -6.79 12.04 18.46
C PRO A 348 -8.28 12.08 18.82
N THR A 349 -8.61 11.94 20.10
CA THR A 349 -10.01 11.88 20.55
C THR A 349 -10.55 13.30 20.79
N ASN A 350 -11.32 13.83 19.84
CA ASN A 350 -11.76 15.24 19.80
C ASN A 350 -10.60 16.26 19.72
N GLY A 351 -9.45 15.87 19.17
CA GLY A 351 -8.25 16.71 19.14
C GLY A 351 -7.40 16.70 20.43
N GLU A 352 -7.69 15.80 21.38
CA GLU A 352 -6.87 15.56 22.58
C GLU A 352 -6.28 14.14 22.55
N CYS A 353 -5.05 13.99 23.07
CA CYS A 353 -4.34 12.70 23.17
C CYS A 353 -4.51 12.03 24.54
N PRO A 354 -4.30 10.70 24.65
CA PRO A 354 -4.23 10.00 25.94
C PRO A 354 -3.16 10.56 26.89
N ASP A 355 -3.36 10.42 28.21
CA ASP A 355 -2.33 10.73 29.20
C ASP A 355 -1.03 9.94 28.91
N GLY A 356 0.10 10.64 28.75
CA GLY A 356 1.41 10.06 28.38
C GLY A 356 1.73 10.15 26.89
N TYR A 357 0.77 10.56 26.06
CA TYR A 357 0.95 10.78 24.63
C TYR A 357 0.88 12.28 24.33
N GLU A 358 1.64 12.76 23.34
CA GLU A 358 1.60 14.13 22.85
C GLU A 358 1.15 14.17 21.39
N LEU A 359 0.46 15.26 21.03
CA LEU A 359 0.01 15.52 19.67
C LEU A 359 1.22 16.01 18.86
N ASP A 360 1.85 15.10 18.14
CA ASP A 360 2.87 15.50 17.18
C ASP A 360 2.21 16.31 16.06
N LEU A 361 2.90 17.36 15.62
CA LEU A 361 2.54 18.23 14.50
C LEU A 361 3.75 18.51 13.61
N GLU A 362 4.91 17.96 13.97
CA GLU A 362 6.19 18.01 13.27
C GLU A 362 6.53 16.63 12.66
N SER A 363 5.77 15.56 12.95
CA SER A 363 5.88 14.25 12.28
C SER A 363 4.54 13.53 11.97
N GLU A 364 4.31 13.26 10.67
CA GLU A 364 3.26 12.37 10.12
C GLU A 364 1.81 12.69 10.55
N GLY A 365 1.44 13.96 10.47
CA GLY A 365 0.10 14.44 10.81
C GLY A 365 -0.12 14.66 12.31
N ALA A 366 -1.34 15.02 12.69
CA ALA A 366 -1.73 15.35 14.06
C ALA A 366 -1.97 14.10 14.90
N ARG A 367 -0.94 13.26 15.04
CA ARG A 367 -0.99 11.94 15.67
C ARG A 367 -0.63 12.01 17.14
N CYS A 368 -1.17 11.09 17.93
CA CYS A 368 -0.81 10.94 19.33
C CYS A 368 0.28 9.87 19.46
N ILE A 369 1.51 10.28 19.76
CA ILE A 369 2.67 9.39 20.01
C ILE A 369 3.11 9.49 21.48
N GLU A 370 3.82 8.48 21.98
CA GLU A 370 4.34 8.48 23.36
C GLU A 370 5.35 9.63 23.59
N GLN A 371 5.31 10.26 24.76
CA GLN A 371 6.24 11.33 25.17
C GLN A 371 7.67 10.79 25.42
N ARG A 372 8.61 11.10 24.52
CA ARG A 372 10.04 10.72 24.58
C ARG A 372 10.88 11.59 25.56
#